data_AF-A0A4Q3SG79-F1
#
_entry.id   AF-A0A4Q3SG79-F1
#
_cell.length_a   1.000
_cell.length_b   1.000
_cell.length_c   1.000
_cell.angle_alpha   90.00
_cell.angle_beta   90.00
_cell.angle_gamma   90.00
#
_symmetry.space_group_name_H-M   'P 1'
#
loop_
_entity.id
_entity.type
_entity.pdbx_description
1 polymer ?
#
loop_
_entity_poly.entity_id
_entity_poly.type
_entity_poly.pdbx_seq_one_letter_code
_entity_poly.pdbx_strand_id
1 'polypeptide(L)'
;SITINPAIPFLLNEDPGNKDASYGLFVFPKSSLEINVEADGYTPWKYRLNNLKADTSIVILMERTATGQQPASSEQAPVKDREEKNQKKSFPWLSILLGVIVLFLLWRLLSMRKKLNHADAPAASSISIRDINPAPSIIIKQPLQPSSKRSYFLAEIMMTAGPRKSADSIAPDRDLGEDVCGFINNNEEILMWVLDGASDYFSERNPDTGREYFSSRLLAQSVAGKLRENFSAINATSFQEIVTSIIESVKIDWVRAINALPEKEIAALRDNILSGRPPECAATILIAKISLSGELLVYRSGDCKLLIYQEEPGVLKYKPTPLSSKNNQSNDWLFFRMMVTENNLIEIMHNKPLFEVVSETGIQTIIGMSDGVGRETVESLAKDQSPDRELLRTKLVQQVQGTGDDKSLCMIEIKTT
;
A
#
# COMPACT_ATOMS: atom_id res chain seq x y z
N SER A 1 -9.69 26.17 -26.46
CA SER A 1 -8.25 26.47 -26.46
C SER A 1 -7.82 27.01 -25.10
N ILE A 2 -6.73 26.49 -24.54
CA ILE A 2 -6.08 27.09 -23.36
C ILE A 2 -4.84 27.82 -23.87
N THR A 3 -4.78 29.14 -23.67
CA THR A 3 -3.62 29.95 -24.06
C THR A 3 -2.95 30.48 -22.80
N ILE A 4 -1.72 30.03 -22.54
CA ILE A 4 -0.95 30.39 -21.35
C ILE A 4 0.33 31.10 -21.76
N ASN A 5 0.55 32.30 -21.25
CA ASN A 5 1.71 33.13 -21.59
C ASN A 5 2.41 33.55 -20.28
N PRO A 6 3.71 33.25 -20.05
CA PRO A 6 4.70 32.64 -20.93
C PRO A 6 4.97 31.19 -20.50
N ALA A 7 4.30 30.20 -21.09
CA ALA A 7 4.58 28.78 -20.82
C ALA A 7 4.55 27.95 -22.11
N ILE A 8 5.40 26.92 -22.15
CA ILE A 8 5.52 25.95 -23.24
C ILE A 8 4.30 25.01 -23.20
N PRO A 9 3.60 24.75 -24.32
CA PRO A 9 2.43 23.89 -24.31
C PRO A 9 2.81 22.43 -24.05
N PHE A 10 2.10 21.78 -23.13
CA PHE A 10 2.07 20.32 -22.96
C PHE A 10 0.66 19.79 -23.29
N LEU A 11 0.60 18.55 -23.79
CA LEU A 11 -0.62 17.91 -24.28
C LEU A 11 -1.71 17.81 -23.20
N LEU A 12 -2.93 18.16 -23.61
CA LEU A 12 -4.16 17.78 -22.93
C LEU A 12 -4.40 16.29 -23.20
N ASN A 13 -4.58 15.49 -22.14
CA ASN A 13 -5.12 14.14 -22.27
C ASN A 13 -6.60 14.17 -21.87
N GLU A 14 -7.44 13.64 -22.76
CA GLU A 14 -8.82 13.29 -22.44
C GLU A 14 -8.83 12.08 -21.50
N ASP A 15 -9.66 12.11 -20.46
CA ASP A 15 -9.88 10.96 -19.60
C ASP A 15 -10.74 9.93 -20.36
N PRO A 16 -10.24 8.70 -20.63
CA PRO A 16 -11.01 7.69 -21.35
C PRO A 16 -12.26 7.21 -20.58
N GLY A 17 -12.36 7.48 -19.27
CA GLY A 17 -13.52 7.14 -18.44
C GLY A 17 -14.55 8.27 -18.28
N ASN A 18 -14.20 9.50 -18.63
CA ASN A 18 -15.07 10.67 -18.47
C ASN A 18 -14.85 11.68 -19.59
N LYS A 19 -15.68 11.58 -20.64
CA LYS A 19 -15.64 12.48 -21.81
C LYS A 19 -15.94 13.94 -21.50
N ASP A 20 -16.41 14.24 -20.29
CA ASP A 20 -16.74 15.59 -19.84
C ASP A 20 -15.65 16.24 -18.96
N ALA A 21 -14.53 15.54 -18.71
CA ALA A 21 -13.39 16.07 -17.95
C ALA A 21 -12.11 16.12 -18.80
N SER A 22 -11.39 17.23 -18.75
CA SER A 22 -10.07 17.39 -19.37
C SER A 22 -9.08 17.89 -18.33
N TYR A 23 -7.88 17.30 -18.30
CA TYR A 23 -6.84 17.64 -17.34
C TYR A 23 -5.60 18.20 -18.05
N GLY A 24 -4.96 19.19 -17.43
CA GLY A 24 -3.66 19.72 -17.85
C GLY A 24 -2.79 20.02 -16.63
N LEU A 25 -1.55 19.54 -16.64
CA LEU A 25 -0.55 19.85 -15.62
C LEU A 25 0.41 20.91 -16.17
N PHE A 26 0.63 21.98 -15.41
CA PHE A 26 1.50 23.07 -15.83
C PHE A 26 2.48 23.44 -14.71
N VAL A 27 3.76 23.60 -15.07
CA VAL A 27 4.84 24.00 -14.16
C VAL A 27 5.31 25.41 -14.55
N PHE A 28 5.35 26.34 -13.58
CA PHE A 28 5.53 27.76 -13.86
C PHE A 28 6.76 28.36 -13.17
N PRO A 29 7.63 29.09 -13.91
CA PRO A 29 8.81 29.73 -13.34
C PRO A 29 8.60 31.19 -12.87
N LYS A 30 7.37 31.74 -12.86
CA LYS A 30 7.11 33.17 -12.55
C LYS A 30 6.12 33.37 -11.38
N SER A 31 6.27 34.52 -10.72
CA SER A 31 5.49 34.94 -9.53
C SER A 31 4.04 35.37 -9.82
N SER A 32 3.65 35.58 -11.08
CA SER A 32 2.26 35.83 -11.47
C SER A 32 1.91 35.12 -12.77
N LEU A 33 0.66 34.68 -12.86
CA LEU A 33 0.13 33.89 -13.97
C LEU A 33 -1.27 34.41 -14.35
N GLU A 34 -1.50 34.62 -15.63
CA GLU A 34 -2.82 34.94 -16.18
C GLU A 34 -3.29 33.75 -17.02
N ILE A 35 -4.44 33.18 -16.67
CA ILE A 35 -5.01 32.00 -17.33
C ILE A 35 -6.27 32.46 -18.05
N ASN A 36 -6.31 32.21 -19.36
CA ASN A 36 -7.51 32.37 -20.18
C ASN A 36 -7.95 30.97 -20.64
N VAL A 37 -9.18 30.60 -20.29
CA VAL A 37 -9.77 29.32 -20.65
C VAL A 37 -10.98 29.58 -21.55
N GLU A 38 -10.90 29.09 -22.79
CA GLU A 38 -12.00 29.09 -23.75
C GLU A 38 -12.26 27.65 -24.17
N ALA A 39 -13.52 27.21 -24.12
CA ALA A 39 -13.94 25.89 -24.58
C ALA A 39 -15.33 26.00 -25.25
N ASP A 40 -15.53 25.27 -26.35
CA ASP A 40 -16.80 25.29 -27.08
C ASP A 40 -17.94 24.79 -26.19
N GLY A 41 -18.99 25.61 -26.06
CA GLY A 41 -20.13 25.33 -25.17
C GLY A 41 -19.93 25.76 -23.71
N TYR A 42 -18.83 26.44 -23.38
CA TYR A 42 -18.56 27.00 -22.04
C TYR A 42 -18.38 28.52 -22.11
N THR A 43 -18.76 29.24 -21.06
CA THR A 43 -18.50 30.68 -20.93
C THR A 43 -16.98 30.90 -20.76
N PRO A 44 -16.34 31.83 -21.50
CA PRO A 44 -14.92 32.14 -21.32
C PRO A 44 -14.59 32.61 -19.90
N TRP A 45 -13.52 32.08 -19.31
CA TRP A 45 -13.07 32.45 -17.96
C TRP A 45 -11.66 33.04 -17.99
N LYS A 46 -11.45 34.10 -17.21
CA LYS A 46 -10.17 34.79 -17.07
C LYS A 46 -9.81 34.93 -15.60
N TYR A 47 -8.65 34.40 -15.21
CA TYR A 47 -8.19 34.44 -13.82
C TYR A 47 -6.72 34.86 -13.73
N ARG A 48 -6.40 35.78 -12.81
CA ARG A 48 -5.02 36.21 -12.52
C ARG A 48 -4.61 35.71 -11.13
N LEU A 49 -3.56 34.92 -11.09
CA LEU A 49 -2.92 34.45 -9.87
C LEU A 49 -1.65 35.27 -9.63
N ASN A 50 -1.49 35.75 -8.40
CA ASN A 50 -0.31 36.48 -7.94
C ASN A 50 0.37 35.70 -6.81
N ASN A 51 1.69 35.88 -6.66
CA ASN A 51 2.53 35.29 -5.61
C ASN A 51 2.58 33.75 -5.61
N LEU A 52 2.64 33.12 -6.79
CA LEU A 52 2.81 31.67 -6.90
C LEU A 52 4.21 31.24 -6.43
N LYS A 53 4.29 30.17 -5.63
CA LYS A 53 5.55 29.50 -5.28
C LYS A 53 5.99 28.59 -6.43
N ALA A 54 7.29 28.30 -6.54
CA ALA A 54 7.91 27.58 -7.65
C ALA A 54 7.38 26.14 -7.88
N ASP A 55 6.64 25.61 -6.91
CA ASP A 55 6.09 24.26 -6.83
C ASP A 55 4.55 24.23 -6.85
N THR A 56 3.90 25.34 -7.22
CA THR A 56 2.42 25.41 -7.23
C THR A 56 1.84 24.67 -8.44
N SER A 57 1.07 23.62 -8.19
CA SER A 57 0.24 22.95 -9.21
C SER A 57 -1.17 23.56 -9.22
N ILE A 58 -1.71 23.84 -10.40
CA ILE A 58 -3.05 24.39 -10.59
C ILE A 58 -3.89 23.38 -11.37
N VAL A 59 -4.98 22.93 -10.77
CA VAL A 59 -5.97 22.05 -11.44
C VAL A 59 -7.21 22.89 -11.73
N ILE A 60 -7.64 22.90 -12.98
CA ILE A 60 -8.86 23.60 -13.43
C ILE A 60 -9.90 22.52 -13.75
N LEU A 61 -10.98 22.49 -12.98
CA LEU A 61 -12.13 21.64 -13.24
C LEU A 61 -13.21 22.47 -13.94
N MET A 62 -13.65 22.04 -15.12
CA MET A 62 -14.78 22.66 -15.82
C MET A 62 -15.95 21.69 -15.77
N GLU A 63 -17.03 22.06 -15.08
CA GLU A 63 -18.27 21.28 -15.10
C GLU A 63 -19.18 21.76 -16.23
N ARG A 64 -19.68 20.80 -17.01
CA ARG A 64 -20.68 21.04 -18.04
C ARG A 64 -22.04 21.19 -17.36
N THR A 65 -22.67 22.35 -17.47
CA THR A 65 -24.05 22.51 -16.98
C THR A 65 -24.99 21.77 -17.94
N ALA A 66 -25.43 20.58 -17.53
CA ALA A 66 -26.42 19.81 -18.25
C ALA A 66 -27.75 20.58 -18.26
N THR A 67 -28.15 21.04 -19.45
CA THR A 67 -29.48 21.59 -19.67
C THR A 67 -30.48 20.45 -19.70
N GLY A 68 -31.09 20.20 -18.53
CA GLY A 68 -32.45 19.66 -18.33
C GLY A 68 -32.82 18.31 -18.93
N GLN A 69 -32.85 17.26 -18.11
CA GLN A 69 -33.75 16.11 -18.27
C GLN A 69 -34.23 15.60 -16.90
N GLN A 70 -35.55 15.55 -16.70
CA GLN A 70 -36.22 14.97 -15.53
C GLN A 70 -36.22 13.43 -15.60
N PRO A 71 -36.04 12.70 -14.48
CA PRO A 71 -36.20 11.25 -14.47
C PRO A 71 -37.65 10.82 -14.19
N ALA A 72 -38.08 9.78 -14.90
CA ALA A 72 -39.35 9.08 -14.71
C ALA A 72 -39.29 8.09 -13.54
N SER A 73 -40.40 7.97 -12.81
CA SER A 73 -40.61 7.11 -11.65
C SER A 73 -40.95 5.66 -12.05
N SER A 74 -40.40 4.67 -11.35
CA SER A 74 -40.81 3.26 -11.44
C SER A 74 -41.25 2.70 -10.07
N GLU A 75 -42.43 2.07 -10.05
CA GLU A 75 -43.07 1.38 -8.93
C GLU A 75 -42.30 0.13 -8.44
N GLN A 76 -42.34 -0.14 -7.13
CA GLN A 76 -41.90 -1.38 -6.50
C GLN A 76 -43.09 -2.15 -5.92
N ALA A 77 -43.07 -3.48 -6.07
CA ALA A 77 -44.01 -4.43 -5.48
C ALA A 77 -43.54 -4.95 -4.10
N PRO A 78 -44.43 -5.38 -3.19
CA PRO A 78 -44.09 -5.68 -1.81
C PRO A 78 -43.59 -7.12 -1.58
N VAL A 79 -42.56 -7.25 -0.73
CA VAL A 79 -41.99 -8.52 -0.25
C VAL A 79 -42.62 -8.87 1.11
N LYS A 80 -42.92 -10.16 1.32
CA LYS A 80 -43.53 -10.72 2.54
C LYS A 80 -42.47 -11.04 3.60
N ASP A 81 -42.72 -10.57 4.81
CA ASP A 81 -41.95 -10.88 6.02
C ASP A 81 -42.19 -12.31 6.52
N ARG A 82 -41.11 -12.93 7.03
CA ARG A 82 -41.14 -14.21 7.75
C ARG A 82 -40.40 -14.02 9.07
N GLU A 83 -41.14 -13.94 10.18
CA GLU A 83 -40.58 -13.85 11.53
C GLU A 83 -40.00 -15.20 11.98
N GLU A 84 -38.72 -15.22 12.36
CA GLU A 84 -38.11 -16.30 13.15
C GLU A 84 -37.84 -15.82 14.58
N LYS A 85 -38.49 -16.47 15.56
CA LYS A 85 -38.26 -16.25 16.99
C LYS A 85 -37.03 -17.04 17.44
N ASN A 86 -35.93 -16.35 17.73
CA ASN A 86 -34.76 -16.93 18.41
C ASN A 86 -34.82 -16.74 19.92
N GLN A 87 -35.02 -17.83 20.67
CA GLN A 87 -34.87 -17.89 22.12
C GLN A 87 -33.38 -18.01 22.50
N LYS A 88 -32.84 -17.00 23.19
CA LYS A 88 -31.50 -17.04 23.80
C LYS A 88 -31.48 -18.00 25.00
N LYS A 89 -30.67 -19.07 24.93
CA LYS A 89 -30.31 -19.89 26.10
C LYS A 89 -29.11 -19.27 26.82
N SER A 90 -29.28 -18.96 28.09
CA SER A 90 -28.19 -18.48 28.97
C SER A 90 -27.31 -19.64 29.43
N PHE A 91 -25.99 -19.49 29.35
CA PHE A 91 -25.01 -20.48 29.80
C PHE A 91 -24.23 -19.97 31.03
N PRO A 92 -24.68 -20.30 32.26
CA PRO A 92 -24.10 -19.74 33.50
C PRO A 92 -22.65 -20.18 33.79
N TRP A 93 -22.16 -21.25 33.13
CA TRP A 93 -20.79 -21.71 33.30
C TRP A 93 -19.74 -20.77 32.69
N LEU A 94 -20.13 -19.97 31.70
CA LEU A 94 -19.21 -19.02 31.04
C LEU A 94 -18.76 -17.91 32.01
N SER A 95 -19.65 -17.48 32.91
CA SER A 95 -19.36 -16.46 33.92
C SER A 95 -18.37 -16.95 34.98
N ILE A 96 -18.43 -18.25 35.33
CA ILE A 96 -17.49 -18.87 36.28
C ILE A 96 -16.10 -18.97 35.66
N LEU A 97 -16.00 -19.37 34.40
CA LEU A 97 -14.73 -19.45 33.68
C LEU A 97 -14.02 -18.08 33.60
N LEU A 98 -14.78 -17.02 33.32
CA LEU A 98 -14.26 -15.66 33.28
C LEU A 98 -13.68 -15.22 34.64
N GLY A 99 -14.36 -15.56 35.74
CA GLY A 99 -13.90 -15.25 37.09
C GLY A 99 -12.55 -15.89 37.45
N VAL A 100 -12.34 -17.14 37.04
CA VAL A 100 -11.07 -17.86 37.27
C VAL A 100 -9.91 -17.23 36.51
N ILE A 101 -10.14 -16.81 35.26
CA ILE A 101 -9.11 -16.16 34.43
C ILE A 101 -8.67 -14.82 35.05
N VAL A 102 -9.61 -14.01 35.54
CA VAL A 102 -9.33 -12.72 36.18
C VAL A 102 -8.49 -12.90 37.46
N LEU A 103 -8.85 -13.90 38.29
CA LEU A 103 -8.09 -14.23 39.51
C LEU A 103 -6.65 -14.66 39.21
N PHE A 104 -6.45 -15.45 38.14
CA PHE A 104 -5.12 -15.89 37.73
C PHE A 104 -4.24 -14.72 37.26
N LEU A 105 -4.81 -13.79 36.48
CA LEU A 105 -4.09 -12.60 36.00
C LEU A 105 -3.70 -11.66 37.15
N LEU A 106 -4.59 -11.45 38.12
CA LEU A 106 -4.30 -10.68 39.34
C LEU A 106 -3.16 -11.30 40.16
N TRP A 107 -3.18 -12.62 40.33
CA TRP A 107 -2.10 -13.34 41.02
C TRP A 107 -0.75 -13.18 40.30
N ARG A 108 -0.74 -13.27 38.96
CA ARG A 108 0.49 -13.10 38.16
C ARG A 108 1.07 -11.69 38.28
N LEU A 109 0.23 -10.65 38.26
CA LEU A 109 0.64 -9.25 38.44
C LEU A 109 1.25 -9.01 39.82
N LEU A 110 0.66 -9.58 40.87
CA LEU A 110 1.19 -9.48 42.24
C LEU A 110 2.53 -10.21 42.40
N SER A 111 2.72 -11.34 41.71
CA SER A 111 3.99 -12.08 41.71
C SER A 111 5.13 -11.29 41.05
N MET A 112 4.87 -10.56 39.96
CA MET A 112 5.90 -9.74 39.31
C MET A 112 6.37 -8.56 40.18
N ARG A 113 5.47 -7.93 40.96
CA ARG A 113 5.86 -6.84 41.87
C ARG A 113 6.86 -7.27 42.94
N LYS A 114 6.80 -8.53 43.41
CA LYS A 114 7.80 -9.04 44.37
C LYS A 114 9.21 -9.16 43.79
N LYS A 115 9.35 -9.31 42.46
CA LYS A 115 10.67 -9.42 41.81
C LYS A 115 11.34 -8.06 41.56
N LEU A 116 10.59 -6.96 41.51
CA LEU A 116 11.17 -5.62 41.30
C LEU A 116 11.76 -4.99 42.57
N ASN A 117 11.41 -5.46 43.76
CA ASN A 117 11.89 -4.90 45.03
C ASN A 117 13.25 -5.45 45.49
N HIS A 118 13.93 -6.26 44.67
CA HIS A 118 15.24 -6.86 44.98
C HIS A 118 16.34 -6.56 43.94
N ALA A 119 16.19 -5.49 43.15
CA ALA A 119 17.26 -5.04 42.27
C ALA A 119 18.19 -4.07 43.03
N ASP A 120 19.32 -4.59 43.50
CA ASP A 120 20.41 -3.82 44.13
C ASP A 120 21.02 -2.80 43.16
N ALA A 121 21.39 -1.64 43.71
CA ALA A 121 21.96 -0.51 42.98
C ALA A 121 23.39 -0.81 42.46
N PRO A 122 23.74 -0.42 41.22
CA PRO A 122 25.09 -0.58 40.73
C PRO A 122 26.05 0.47 41.32
N ALA A 123 27.20 -0.01 41.78
CA ALA A 123 28.30 0.76 42.31
C ALA A 123 28.94 1.67 41.24
N ALA A 124 29.19 2.92 41.61
CA ALA A 124 29.89 3.90 40.80
C ALA A 124 31.37 3.51 40.65
N SER A 125 31.84 3.38 39.39
CA SER A 125 33.26 3.29 39.06
C SER A 125 33.75 4.63 38.54
N SER A 126 34.78 5.16 39.20
CA SER A 126 35.45 6.41 38.87
C SER A 126 36.42 6.19 37.70
N ILE A 127 36.14 6.86 36.57
CA ILE A 127 37.05 6.91 35.43
C ILE A 127 38.04 8.04 35.65
N SER A 128 39.32 7.67 35.74
CA SER A 128 40.49 8.55 35.80
C SER A 128 40.76 9.16 34.43
N ILE A 129 40.66 10.49 34.33
CA ILE A 129 41.05 11.27 33.16
C ILE A 129 42.57 11.44 33.22
N ARG A 130 43.29 10.88 32.26
CA ARG A 130 44.70 11.23 31.98
C ARG A 130 44.76 12.07 30.71
N ASP A 131 45.21 13.30 30.91
CA ASP A 131 45.72 14.22 29.89
C ASP A 131 46.87 13.59 29.10
N ILE A 132 46.73 13.50 27.77
CA ILE A 132 47.83 13.76 26.82
C ILE A 132 47.20 14.33 25.55
N ASN A 133 47.37 15.62 25.32
CA ASN A 133 46.95 16.33 24.12
C ASN A 133 48.19 16.58 23.25
N PRO A 134 48.56 15.71 22.28
CA PRO A 134 49.58 16.05 21.30
C PRO A 134 48.96 16.99 20.25
N ALA A 135 49.74 18.01 19.88
CA ALA A 135 49.37 19.05 18.93
C ALA A 135 48.74 18.49 17.64
N PRO A 136 47.75 19.19 17.04
CA PRO A 136 47.09 18.74 15.82
C PRO A 136 48.10 18.71 14.68
N SER A 137 48.45 17.51 14.24
CA SER A 137 49.12 17.31 12.97
C SER A 137 48.15 17.70 11.87
N ILE A 138 48.51 18.72 11.09
CA ILE A 138 47.81 19.09 9.87
C ILE A 138 48.04 17.96 8.87
N ILE A 139 47.17 16.96 8.91
CA ILE A 139 47.08 15.95 7.86
C ILE A 139 46.48 16.69 6.66
N ILE A 140 47.35 17.05 5.71
CA ILE A 140 46.93 17.45 4.37
C ILE A 140 46.28 16.21 3.76
N LYS A 141 44.96 16.08 3.94
CA LYS A 141 44.15 15.07 3.25
C LYS A 141 44.34 15.34 1.77
N GLN A 142 45.09 14.46 1.11
CA GLN A 142 45.12 14.43 -0.35
C GLN A 142 43.67 14.50 -0.86
N PRO A 143 43.37 15.31 -1.88
CA PRO A 143 42.03 15.33 -2.46
C PRO A 143 41.68 13.90 -2.85
N LEU A 144 40.66 13.34 -2.18
CA LEU A 144 40.06 12.06 -2.54
C LEU A 144 39.78 12.12 -4.03
N GLN A 145 40.52 11.32 -4.82
CA GLN A 145 40.15 11.10 -6.20
C GLN A 145 38.71 10.59 -6.18
N PRO A 146 37.76 11.26 -6.86
CA PRO A 146 36.38 10.78 -6.89
C PRO A 146 36.42 9.40 -7.54
N SER A 147 36.12 8.35 -6.77
CA SER A 147 35.84 7.03 -7.32
C SER A 147 34.66 7.21 -8.27
N SER A 148 34.92 7.21 -9.58
CA SER A 148 33.97 7.70 -10.59
C SER A 148 32.81 6.76 -10.86
N LYS A 149 32.67 5.66 -10.09
CA LYS A 149 31.56 4.73 -10.22
C LYS A 149 30.32 5.38 -9.62
N ARG A 150 29.36 5.73 -10.48
CA ARG A 150 28.03 6.21 -10.08
C ARG A 150 27.06 5.05 -10.18
N SER A 151 26.33 4.80 -9.09
CA SER A 151 25.25 3.81 -9.08
C SER A 151 23.91 4.50 -9.27
N TYR A 152 22.97 3.84 -9.94
CA TYR A 152 21.59 4.28 -10.11
C TYR A 152 20.63 3.09 -10.14
N PHE A 153 19.34 3.35 -9.91
CA PHE A 153 18.29 2.35 -10.03
C PHE A 153 17.69 2.34 -11.45
N LEU A 154 17.52 1.16 -12.01
CA LEU A 154 16.61 0.87 -13.12
C LEU A 154 15.40 0.13 -12.52
N ALA A 155 14.20 0.62 -12.77
CA ALA A 155 12.98 0.08 -12.20
C ALA A 155 11.92 -0.14 -13.28
N GLU A 156 11.19 -1.24 -13.19
CA GLU A 156 10.14 -1.61 -14.14
C GLU A 156 8.94 -2.22 -13.41
N ILE A 157 7.74 -1.86 -13.87
CA ILE A 157 6.48 -2.43 -13.40
C ILE A 157 5.82 -3.11 -14.58
N MET A 158 5.35 -4.34 -14.37
CA MET A 158 4.51 -5.07 -15.30
C MET A 158 3.22 -5.44 -14.58
N MET A 159 2.10 -4.95 -15.08
CA MET A 159 0.77 -5.25 -14.54
C MET A 159 -0.15 -5.68 -15.67
N THR A 160 -0.81 -6.81 -15.50
CA THR A 160 -1.85 -7.28 -16.41
C THR A 160 -3.00 -7.86 -15.60
N ALA A 161 -4.23 -7.52 -15.95
CA ALA A 161 -5.39 -8.20 -15.39
C ALA A 161 -5.44 -9.67 -15.86
N GLY A 162 -5.87 -10.57 -14.98
CA GLY A 162 -6.16 -11.95 -15.35
C GLY A 162 -7.28 -12.07 -16.38
N PRO A 163 -7.39 -13.21 -17.10
CA PRO A 163 -8.61 -13.50 -17.84
C PRO A 163 -9.78 -13.58 -16.84
N ARG A 164 -10.94 -13.01 -17.18
CA ARG A 164 -12.11 -12.94 -16.30
C ARG A 164 -12.42 -14.33 -15.70
N LYS A 165 -12.48 -14.42 -14.36
CA LYS A 165 -12.72 -15.67 -13.63
C LYS A 165 -14.10 -16.29 -13.96
N SER A 166 -15.07 -15.51 -14.44
CA SER A 166 -16.30 -16.02 -15.08
C SER A 166 -16.93 -15.01 -16.05
N ALA A 167 -17.30 -15.46 -17.26
CA ALA A 167 -18.07 -14.65 -18.21
C ALA A 167 -19.56 -14.51 -17.80
N ASP A 168 -20.06 -15.45 -16.99
CA ASP A 168 -21.47 -15.59 -16.60
C ASP A 168 -21.79 -15.00 -15.21
N SER A 169 -20.83 -14.40 -14.50
CA SER A 169 -21.13 -13.76 -13.22
C SER A 169 -21.94 -12.48 -13.43
N ILE A 170 -22.90 -12.24 -12.53
CA ILE A 170 -23.80 -11.08 -12.52
C ILE A 170 -23.01 -9.75 -12.33
N ALA A 171 -21.72 -9.80 -12.02
CA ALA A 171 -20.84 -8.64 -11.88
C ALA A 171 -19.38 -8.99 -12.29
N PRO A 172 -19.10 -9.09 -13.60
CA PRO A 172 -17.86 -9.67 -14.14
C PRO A 172 -16.60 -8.80 -13.95
N ASP A 173 -16.73 -7.61 -13.35
CA ASP A 173 -15.63 -6.70 -12.97
C ASP A 173 -15.29 -6.76 -11.47
N ARG A 174 -15.87 -7.71 -10.71
CA ARG A 174 -15.61 -7.84 -9.27
C ARG A 174 -14.28 -8.50 -8.92
N ASP A 175 -13.75 -9.34 -9.81
CA ASP A 175 -12.65 -10.26 -9.48
C ASP A 175 -11.32 -9.92 -10.18
N LEU A 176 -11.15 -8.66 -10.62
CA LEU A 176 -9.95 -8.18 -11.32
C LEU A 176 -9.56 -6.78 -10.83
N GLY A 177 -8.28 -6.45 -10.92
CA GLY A 177 -7.71 -5.17 -10.48
C GLY A 177 -7.61 -5.03 -8.96
N GLU A 178 -7.43 -6.12 -8.23
CA GLU A 178 -7.20 -6.13 -6.77
C GLU A 178 -5.73 -5.93 -6.40
N ASP A 179 -4.82 -6.30 -7.30
CA ASP A 179 -3.40 -6.06 -7.14
C ASP A 179 -3.01 -4.58 -7.27
N VAL A 180 -2.04 -4.17 -6.46
CA VAL A 180 -1.34 -2.89 -6.55
C VAL A 180 0.15 -3.13 -6.39
N CYS A 181 0.94 -2.74 -7.39
CA CYS A 181 2.39 -2.69 -7.26
C CYS A 181 2.94 -1.31 -7.62
N GLY A 182 4.13 -1.00 -7.10
CA GLY A 182 4.73 0.30 -7.30
C GLY A 182 6.07 0.45 -6.61
N PHE A 183 6.71 1.59 -6.85
CA PHE A 183 7.92 1.97 -6.16
C PHE A 183 8.00 3.49 -5.98
N ILE A 184 8.80 3.93 -5.01
CA ILE A 184 9.21 5.32 -4.82
C ILE A 184 10.68 5.31 -4.38
N ASN A 185 11.48 6.23 -4.91
CA ASN A 185 12.88 6.34 -4.56
C ASN A 185 13.20 7.67 -3.87
N ASN A 186 14.27 7.66 -3.11
CA ASN A 186 15.04 8.86 -2.75
C ASN A 186 16.41 8.79 -3.45
N ASN A 187 17.41 9.55 -3.00
CA ASN A 187 18.73 9.60 -3.63
C ASN A 187 19.56 8.32 -3.45
N GLU A 188 19.31 7.55 -2.39
CA GLU A 188 20.16 6.42 -1.97
C GLU A 188 19.40 5.10 -1.92
N GLU A 189 18.08 5.14 -1.82
CA GLU A 189 17.23 3.98 -1.59
C GLU A 189 15.98 4.03 -2.45
N ILE A 190 15.43 2.86 -2.74
CA ILE A 190 14.13 2.68 -3.37
C ILE A 190 13.28 1.74 -2.53
N LEU A 191 12.05 2.16 -2.29
CA LEU A 191 10.99 1.37 -1.68
C LEU A 191 10.11 0.84 -2.80
N MET A 192 9.94 -0.47 -2.87
CA MET A 192 8.97 -1.12 -3.75
C MET A 192 7.92 -1.87 -2.94
N TRP A 193 6.74 -2.05 -3.53
CA TRP A 193 5.68 -2.87 -2.99
C TRP A 193 4.97 -3.68 -4.06
N VAL A 194 4.50 -4.85 -3.64
CA VAL A 194 3.46 -5.64 -4.31
C VAL A 194 2.44 -6.00 -3.25
N LEU A 195 1.20 -5.59 -3.48
CA LEU A 195 0.06 -5.79 -2.60
C LEU A 195 -0.99 -6.51 -3.43
N ASP A 196 -1.43 -7.67 -2.98
CA ASP A 196 -2.37 -8.52 -3.72
C ASP A 196 -3.64 -8.66 -2.88
N GLY A 197 -4.73 -8.09 -3.38
CA GLY A 197 -6.00 -8.04 -2.65
C GLY A 197 -6.80 -9.32 -2.81
N ALA A 198 -7.22 -9.95 -1.73
CA ALA A 198 -8.00 -11.19 -1.83
C ALA A 198 -9.40 -10.96 -2.43
N SER A 199 -9.75 -11.71 -3.48
CA SER A 199 -11.04 -11.65 -4.18
C SER A 199 -12.20 -12.34 -3.45
N ASP A 200 -11.92 -13.21 -2.48
CA ASP A 200 -12.95 -13.98 -1.76
C ASP A 200 -13.84 -13.14 -0.83
N TYR A 201 -13.45 -11.87 -0.59
CA TYR A 201 -14.14 -11.00 0.36
C TYR A 201 -15.14 -10.06 -0.30
N PHE A 202 -16.29 -9.88 0.36
CA PHE A 202 -17.34 -9.01 -0.12
C PHE A 202 -16.91 -7.54 -0.10
N SER A 203 -16.98 -6.89 -1.28
CA SER A 203 -16.76 -5.45 -1.40
C SER A 203 -18.04 -4.67 -1.09
N GLU A 204 -17.95 -3.76 -0.13
CA GLU A 204 -19.06 -2.90 0.27
C GLU A 204 -19.10 -1.65 -0.61
N ARG A 205 -20.23 -1.40 -1.28
CA ARG A 205 -20.39 -0.34 -2.28
C ARG A 205 -21.73 0.35 -2.14
N ASN A 206 -21.77 1.63 -2.47
CA ASN A 206 -23.01 2.36 -2.65
C ASN A 206 -23.81 1.73 -3.81
N PRO A 207 -25.06 1.27 -3.59
CA PRO A 207 -25.86 0.67 -4.66
C PRO A 207 -26.25 1.68 -5.74
N ASP A 208 -26.37 2.97 -5.40
CA ASP A 208 -26.83 4.03 -6.30
C ASP A 208 -25.66 4.61 -7.10
N THR A 209 -24.53 4.88 -6.46
CA THR A 209 -23.37 5.53 -7.10
C THR A 209 -22.27 4.57 -7.54
N GLY A 210 -22.32 3.30 -7.11
CA GLY A 210 -21.25 2.33 -7.33
C GLY A 210 -19.96 2.62 -6.55
N ARG A 211 -19.91 3.70 -5.77
CA ARG A 211 -18.75 4.09 -4.96
C ARG A 211 -18.39 2.98 -4.00
N GLU A 212 -17.15 2.52 -4.07
CA GLU A 212 -16.62 1.53 -3.14
C GLU A 212 -16.24 2.18 -1.81
N TYR A 213 -16.70 1.60 -0.70
CA TYR A 213 -16.36 2.04 0.64
C TYR A 213 -15.26 1.19 1.25
N PHE A 214 -15.24 -0.10 0.90
CA PHE A 214 -14.38 -1.08 1.56
C PHE A 214 -14.23 -2.33 0.69
N SER A 215 -13.00 -2.60 0.30
CA SER A 215 -12.63 -3.75 -0.52
C SER A 215 -11.14 -4.06 -0.35
N SER A 216 -10.72 -5.25 -0.79
CA SER A 216 -9.31 -5.64 -0.81
C SER A 216 -8.50 -4.74 -1.76
N ARG A 217 -9.09 -4.35 -2.89
CA ARG A 217 -8.52 -3.34 -3.81
C ARG A 217 -8.26 -2.01 -3.12
N LEU A 218 -9.27 -1.45 -2.45
CA LEU A 218 -9.11 -0.18 -1.73
C LEU A 218 -8.05 -0.31 -0.64
N LEU A 219 -7.98 -1.46 0.04
CA LEU A 219 -6.97 -1.70 1.08
C LEU A 219 -5.56 -1.62 0.49
N ALA A 220 -5.30 -2.37 -0.58
CA ALA A 220 -4.03 -2.36 -1.29
C ALA A 220 -3.68 -0.94 -1.79
N GLN A 221 -4.62 -0.23 -2.41
CA GLN A 221 -4.42 1.14 -2.89
C GLN A 221 -4.13 2.14 -1.76
N SER A 222 -4.84 2.02 -0.64
CA SER A 222 -4.68 2.92 0.51
C SER A 222 -3.32 2.71 1.18
N VAL A 223 -2.90 1.45 1.35
CA VAL A 223 -1.56 1.10 1.88
C VAL A 223 -0.47 1.63 0.94
N ALA A 224 -0.59 1.42 -0.38
CA ALA A 224 0.36 1.96 -1.36
C ALA A 224 0.44 3.49 -1.32
N GLY A 225 -0.70 4.19 -1.24
CA GLY A 225 -0.76 5.64 -1.12
C GLY A 225 -0.01 6.15 0.12
N LYS A 226 -0.23 5.51 1.26
CA LYS A 226 0.46 5.83 2.51
C LYS A 226 1.94 5.48 2.50
N LEU A 227 2.35 4.38 1.88
CA LEU A 227 3.78 4.05 1.66
C LEU A 227 4.48 5.18 0.91
N ARG A 228 3.86 5.62 -0.20
CA ARG A 228 4.38 6.71 -1.03
C ARG A 228 4.50 8.04 -0.26
N GLU A 229 3.47 8.42 0.50
CA GLU A 229 3.46 9.66 1.29
C GLU A 229 4.53 9.67 2.40
N ASN A 230 4.79 8.52 3.03
CA ASN A 230 5.64 8.44 4.22
C ASN A 230 7.11 8.16 3.90
N PHE A 231 7.44 7.49 2.80
CA PHE A 231 8.83 7.09 2.54
C PHE A 231 9.78 8.29 2.37
N SER A 232 9.32 9.37 1.72
CA SER A 232 10.13 10.58 1.55
C SER A 232 10.27 11.42 2.83
N ALA A 233 9.41 11.22 3.82
CA ALA A 233 9.30 12.07 5.00
C ALA A 233 10.08 11.54 6.22
N ILE A 234 10.58 10.31 6.18
CA ILE A 234 10.97 9.58 7.39
C ILE A 234 12.39 9.01 7.27
N ASN A 235 13.39 9.83 7.57
CA ASN A 235 14.80 9.43 7.57
C ASN A 235 15.25 8.73 8.89
N ALA A 236 14.35 8.45 9.85
CA ALA A 236 14.75 8.12 11.23
C ALA A 236 13.94 7.06 11.99
N THR A 237 12.91 6.44 11.42
CA THR A 237 12.21 5.32 12.10
C THR A 237 12.54 3.98 11.47
N SER A 238 12.40 2.91 12.25
CA SER A 238 12.60 1.57 11.73
C SER A 238 11.55 1.25 10.68
N PHE A 239 11.93 0.44 9.68
CA PHE A 239 11.00 0.09 8.60
C PHE A 239 9.73 -0.62 9.10
N GLN A 240 9.83 -1.39 10.20
CA GLN A 240 8.68 -1.99 10.86
C GLN A 240 7.69 -0.96 11.43
N GLU A 241 8.20 0.12 12.04
CA GLU A 241 7.38 1.21 12.56
C GLU A 241 6.67 1.94 11.42
N ILE A 242 7.35 2.14 10.29
CA ILE A 242 6.75 2.73 9.07
C ILE A 242 5.56 1.88 8.61
N VAL A 243 5.76 0.57 8.41
CA VAL A 243 4.68 -0.33 7.96
C VAL A 243 3.51 -0.36 8.96
N THR A 244 3.80 -0.42 10.26
CA THR A 244 2.76 -0.44 11.32
C THR A 244 1.98 0.87 11.35
N SER A 245 2.67 2.01 11.27
CA SER A 245 2.06 3.35 11.25
C SER A 245 1.18 3.56 10.02
N ILE A 246 1.60 3.04 8.86
CA ILE A 246 0.82 3.10 7.62
C ILE A 246 -0.50 2.34 7.76
N ILE A 247 -0.46 1.11 8.28
CA ILE A 247 -1.66 0.29 8.49
C ILE A 247 -2.66 1.01 9.41
N GLU A 248 -2.19 1.56 10.53
CA GLU A 248 -3.05 2.30 11.46
C GLU A 248 -3.59 3.59 10.81
N SER A 249 -2.79 4.28 10.00
CA SER A 249 -3.22 5.48 9.27
C SER A 249 -4.33 5.17 8.27
N VAL A 250 -4.25 4.06 7.53
CA VAL A 250 -5.31 3.62 6.60
C VAL A 250 -6.60 3.37 7.36
N LYS A 251 -6.54 2.65 8.49
CA LYS A 251 -7.71 2.40 9.36
C LYS A 251 -8.34 3.71 9.84
N ILE A 252 -7.54 4.66 10.36
CA ILE A 252 -8.05 5.95 10.85
C ILE A 252 -8.75 6.72 9.73
N ASP A 253 -8.14 6.80 8.55
CA ASP A 253 -8.71 7.51 7.41
C ASP A 253 -10.02 6.87 6.94
N TRP A 254 -10.09 5.54 6.89
CA TRP A 254 -11.30 4.82 6.52
C TRP A 254 -12.41 4.96 7.55
N VAL A 255 -12.13 4.80 8.85
CA VAL A 255 -13.11 5.02 9.92
C VAL A 255 -13.68 6.43 9.85
N ARG A 256 -12.83 7.44 9.63
CA ARG A 256 -13.28 8.82 9.46
C ARG A 256 -14.16 8.98 8.23
N ALA A 257 -13.73 8.46 7.08
CA ALA A 257 -14.47 8.60 5.82
C ALA A 257 -15.83 7.91 5.88
N ILE A 258 -15.91 6.70 6.45
CA ILE A 258 -17.15 5.93 6.57
C ILE A 258 -18.12 6.58 7.55
N ASN A 259 -17.65 7.05 8.71
CA ASN A 259 -18.54 7.73 9.67
C ASN A 259 -18.95 9.15 9.22
N ALA A 260 -18.34 9.68 8.15
CA ALA A 260 -18.74 10.93 7.52
C ALA A 260 -19.71 10.74 6.35
N LEU A 261 -20.14 9.51 6.05
CA LEU A 261 -21.15 9.24 5.03
C LEU A 261 -22.52 9.82 5.41
N PRO A 262 -23.40 10.08 4.44
CA PRO A 262 -24.79 10.48 4.72
C PRO A 262 -25.50 9.49 5.64
N GLU A 263 -26.40 9.98 6.53
CA GLU A 263 -27.05 9.15 7.55
C GLU A 263 -27.79 7.92 6.96
N LYS A 264 -28.36 8.08 5.76
CA LYS A 264 -29.02 6.98 5.05
C LYS A 264 -28.03 5.86 4.68
N GLU A 265 -26.83 6.22 4.22
CA GLU A 265 -25.80 5.26 3.80
C GLU A 265 -25.19 4.56 5.02
N ILE A 266 -24.84 5.31 6.06
CA ILE A 266 -24.27 4.73 7.29
C ILE A 266 -25.27 3.84 8.04
N ALA A 267 -26.57 4.18 8.03
CA ALA A 267 -27.62 3.33 8.60
C ALA A 267 -27.72 1.99 7.84
N ALA A 268 -27.73 2.01 6.50
CA ALA A 268 -27.74 0.80 5.70
C ALA A 268 -26.50 -0.08 5.96
N LEU A 269 -25.32 0.53 6.08
CA LEU A 269 -24.08 -0.18 6.44
C LEU A 269 -24.16 -0.83 7.82
N ARG A 270 -24.68 -0.10 8.83
CA ARG A 270 -24.86 -0.64 10.19
C ARG A 270 -25.82 -1.82 10.18
N ASP A 271 -26.95 -1.71 9.50
CA ASP A 271 -27.94 -2.78 9.41
C ASP A 271 -27.34 -4.03 8.75
N ASN A 272 -26.57 -3.86 7.67
CA ASN A 272 -25.83 -4.94 7.02
C ASN A 272 -24.86 -5.63 8.00
N ILE A 273 -24.06 -4.87 8.74
CA ILE A 273 -23.10 -5.42 9.72
C ILE A 273 -23.83 -6.15 10.86
N LEU A 274 -24.87 -5.53 11.44
CA LEU A 274 -25.63 -6.07 12.57
C LEU A 274 -26.47 -7.30 12.18
N SER A 275 -26.83 -7.45 10.91
CA SER A 275 -27.48 -8.66 10.37
C SER A 275 -26.56 -9.89 10.31
N GLY A 276 -25.30 -9.77 10.75
CA GLY A 276 -24.34 -10.86 10.82
C GLY A 276 -23.47 -11.01 9.58
N ARG A 277 -23.40 -9.97 8.72
CA ARG A 277 -22.55 -9.94 7.53
C ARG A 277 -21.55 -8.78 7.59
N PRO A 278 -20.62 -8.74 8.56
CA PRO A 278 -19.62 -7.69 8.61
C PRO A 278 -18.75 -7.74 7.36
N PRO A 279 -18.58 -6.62 6.62
CA PRO A 279 -17.63 -6.54 5.53
C PRO A 279 -16.21 -6.84 6.00
N GLU A 280 -15.49 -7.60 5.18
CA GLU A 280 -14.12 -8.01 5.39
C GLU A 280 -13.31 -7.70 4.14
N CYS A 281 -12.02 -7.46 4.29
CA CYS A 281 -11.10 -7.44 3.18
C CYS A 281 -9.70 -7.85 3.64
N ALA A 282 -8.89 -8.35 2.72
CA ALA A 282 -7.53 -8.75 3.03
C ALA A 282 -6.59 -8.46 1.86
N ALA A 283 -5.32 -8.27 2.18
CA ALA A 283 -4.27 -8.18 1.18
C ALA A 283 -3.00 -8.90 1.64
N THR A 284 -2.31 -9.54 0.70
CA THR A 284 -0.91 -9.92 0.89
C THR A 284 -0.03 -8.67 0.82
N ILE A 285 1.13 -8.74 1.43
CA ILE A 285 2.07 -7.63 1.51
C ILE A 285 3.46 -8.16 1.13
N LEU A 286 4.08 -7.54 0.14
CA LEU A 286 5.51 -7.58 -0.07
C LEU A 286 6.00 -6.15 -0.19
N ILE A 287 6.81 -5.70 0.77
CA ILE A 287 7.41 -4.37 0.74
C ILE A 287 8.92 -4.56 0.90
N ALA A 288 9.69 -4.04 -0.05
CA ALA A 288 11.15 -4.16 -0.05
C ALA A 288 11.79 -2.77 -0.15
N LYS A 289 12.83 -2.56 0.65
CA LYS A 289 13.70 -1.39 0.60
C LYS A 289 15.08 -1.85 0.17
N ILE A 290 15.62 -1.26 -0.90
CA ILE A 290 16.98 -1.54 -1.38
C ILE A 290 17.77 -0.25 -1.57
N SER A 291 19.01 -0.22 -1.09
CA SER A 291 19.93 0.90 -1.25
C SER A 291 20.79 0.75 -2.51
N LEU A 292 21.42 1.84 -2.97
CA LEU A 292 22.41 1.81 -4.06
C LEU A 292 23.67 1.00 -3.71
N SER A 293 23.91 0.72 -2.42
CA SER A 293 24.98 -0.18 -1.97
C SER A 293 24.56 -1.66 -1.98
N GLY A 294 23.31 -1.97 -2.35
CA GLY A 294 22.79 -3.33 -2.42
C GLY A 294 22.37 -3.91 -1.07
N GLU A 295 22.10 -3.06 -0.07
CA GLU A 295 21.49 -3.48 1.20
C GLU A 295 19.99 -3.60 0.98
N LEU A 296 19.45 -4.80 1.21
CA LEU A 296 18.05 -5.15 1.01
C LEU A 296 17.40 -5.49 2.35
N LEU A 297 16.21 -4.92 2.57
CA LEU A 297 15.30 -5.30 3.64
C LEU A 297 13.90 -5.54 3.08
N VAL A 298 13.33 -6.72 3.30
CA VAL A 298 11.99 -7.08 2.81
C VAL A 298 11.09 -7.52 3.95
N TYR A 299 9.84 -7.06 3.90
CA TYR A 299 8.75 -7.47 4.78
C TYR A 299 7.69 -8.13 3.91
N ARG A 300 7.43 -9.40 4.19
CA ARG A 300 6.51 -10.22 3.39
C ARG A 300 5.46 -10.88 4.28
N SER A 301 4.21 -10.86 3.83
CA SER A 301 3.05 -11.43 4.48
C SER A 301 2.14 -12.00 3.39
N GLY A 302 1.80 -13.29 3.43
CA GLY A 302 1.04 -13.95 2.38
C GLY A 302 1.94 -14.69 1.39
N ASP A 303 1.50 -14.78 0.14
CA ASP A 303 2.12 -15.61 -0.89
C ASP A 303 2.67 -14.87 -2.11
N CYS A 304 2.74 -13.53 -2.06
CA CYS A 304 3.63 -12.76 -2.93
C CYS A 304 5.03 -13.41 -2.97
N LYS A 305 5.63 -13.48 -4.16
CA LYS A 305 6.97 -14.07 -4.36
C LYS A 305 8.01 -12.98 -4.48
N LEU A 306 9.22 -13.32 -4.02
CA LEU A 306 10.41 -12.49 -4.15
C LEU A 306 11.49 -13.33 -4.82
N LEU A 307 12.09 -12.78 -5.87
CA LEU A 307 13.35 -13.26 -6.42
C LEU A 307 14.42 -12.22 -6.15
N ILE A 308 15.56 -12.65 -5.61
CA ILE A 308 16.71 -11.79 -5.36
C ILE A 308 17.92 -12.35 -6.10
N TYR A 309 18.72 -11.45 -6.64
CA TYR A 309 19.91 -11.80 -7.37
C TYR A 309 21.11 -10.99 -6.88
N GLN A 310 22.22 -11.68 -6.68
CA GLN A 310 23.51 -11.11 -6.33
C GLN A 310 24.44 -11.18 -7.53
N GLU A 311 25.21 -10.12 -7.76
CA GLU A 311 26.23 -10.11 -8.79
C GLU A 311 27.52 -10.74 -8.25
N GLU A 312 27.84 -11.93 -8.75
CA GLU A 312 29.15 -12.54 -8.59
C GLU A 312 29.98 -12.26 -9.86
N PRO A 313 31.32 -12.38 -9.86
CA PRO A 313 32.16 -12.03 -11.02
C PRO A 313 31.69 -12.69 -12.33
N GLY A 314 31.02 -11.91 -13.18
CA GLY A 314 30.50 -12.32 -14.49
C GLY A 314 29.20 -13.13 -14.48
N VAL A 315 28.55 -13.34 -13.33
CA VAL A 315 27.32 -14.15 -13.22
C VAL A 315 26.33 -13.52 -12.25
N LEU A 316 25.05 -13.47 -12.67
CA LEU A 316 23.95 -13.09 -11.80
C LEU A 316 23.41 -14.36 -11.11
N LYS A 317 23.57 -14.45 -9.78
CA LYS A 317 23.21 -15.63 -9.02
C LYS A 317 21.93 -15.41 -8.25
N TYR A 318 20.93 -16.26 -8.52
CA TYR A 318 19.71 -16.32 -7.74
C TYR A 318 20.01 -16.79 -6.30
N LYS A 319 19.46 -16.06 -5.32
CA LYS A 319 19.48 -16.46 -3.92
C LYS A 319 18.07 -16.85 -3.45
N PRO A 320 17.84 -18.13 -3.07
CA PRO A 320 16.53 -18.58 -2.64
C PRO A 320 16.03 -17.86 -1.38
N THR A 321 14.80 -17.35 -1.43
CA THR A 321 14.07 -16.79 -0.28
C THR A 321 12.75 -17.54 -0.08
N PRO A 322 12.82 -18.84 0.25
CA PRO A 322 11.62 -19.67 0.38
C PRO A 322 10.71 -19.10 1.47
N LEU A 323 9.40 -19.04 1.18
CA LEU A 323 8.42 -18.76 2.22
C LEU A 323 8.58 -19.79 3.32
N SER A 324 8.75 -19.34 4.57
CA SER A 324 8.69 -20.25 5.71
C SER A 324 7.37 -21.03 5.63
N SER A 325 7.41 -22.35 5.84
CA SER A 325 6.23 -23.22 5.72
C SER A 325 5.06 -22.61 6.47
N LYS A 326 3.92 -22.40 5.79
CA LYS A 326 2.69 -21.79 6.36
C LYS A 326 2.48 -22.33 7.77
N ASN A 327 2.55 -21.46 8.77
CA ASN A 327 2.15 -21.86 10.10
C ASN A 327 0.62 -21.97 10.05
N ASN A 328 0.05 -23.10 10.45
CA ASN A 328 -1.42 -23.28 10.49
C ASN A 328 -2.14 -22.24 11.38
N GLN A 329 -1.40 -21.41 12.13
CA GLN A 329 -1.91 -20.32 12.96
C GLN A 329 -1.55 -18.91 12.46
N SER A 330 -0.83 -18.75 11.35
CA SER A 330 -0.47 -17.42 10.86
C SER A 330 -1.60 -16.82 10.03
N ASN A 331 -2.19 -15.72 10.54
CA ASN A 331 -2.95 -14.80 9.70
C ASN A 331 -1.94 -14.08 8.80
N ASP A 332 -1.53 -14.76 7.72
CA ASP A 332 -0.48 -14.30 6.80
C ASP A 332 -0.89 -13.07 5.99
N TRP A 333 -2.16 -12.70 5.98
CA TRP A 333 -2.63 -11.51 5.26
C TRP A 333 -2.84 -10.34 6.20
N LEU A 334 -2.72 -9.12 5.67
CA LEU A 334 -3.32 -7.96 6.31
C LEU A 334 -4.82 -8.07 6.17
N PHE A 335 -5.54 -8.14 7.27
CA PHE A 335 -6.98 -8.37 7.31
C PHE A 335 -7.67 -7.23 8.02
N PHE A 336 -8.71 -6.67 7.40
CA PHE A 336 -9.55 -5.59 7.91
C PHE A 336 -11.00 -6.09 7.99
N ARG A 337 -11.70 -5.74 9.06
CA ARG A 337 -13.13 -6.06 9.25
C ARG A 337 -13.87 -4.86 9.82
N MET A 338 -15.00 -4.51 9.21
CA MET A 338 -15.91 -3.51 9.78
C MET A 338 -16.75 -4.09 10.92
N MET A 339 -16.92 -3.30 11.97
CA MET A 339 -17.72 -3.63 13.14
C MET A 339 -18.57 -2.42 13.56
N VAL A 340 -19.68 -2.65 14.24
CA VAL A 340 -20.46 -1.60 14.90
C VAL A 340 -20.14 -1.60 16.39
N THR A 341 -19.81 -0.42 16.91
CA THR A 341 -19.51 -0.19 18.33
C THR A 341 -20.79 -0.02 19.16
N GLU A 342 -20.66 -0.04 20.49
CA GLU A 342 -21.79 0.20 21.42
C GLU A 342 -22.47 1.56 21.22
N ASN A 343 -21.73 2.56 20.73
CA ASN A 343 -22.24 3.91 20.43
C ASN A 343 -22.82 4.04 19.02
N ASN A 344 -23.10 2.92 18.35
CA ASN A 344 -23.58 2.85 16.98
C ASN A 344 -22.63 3.50 15.96
N LEU A 345 -21.33 3.61 16.24
CA LEU A 345 -20.32 4.06 15.25
C LEU A 345 -19.73 2.85 14.53
N ILE A 346 -19.36 3.02 13.26
CA ILE A 346 -18.62 1.98 12.52
C ILE A 346 -17.14 2.10 12.88
N GLU A 347 -16.54 0.98 13.27
CA GLU A 347 -15.10 0.84 13.51
C GLU A 347 -14.51 -0.18 12.53
N ILE A 348 -13.21 -0.07 12.26
CA ILE A 348 -12.47 -1.08 11.52
C ILE A 348 -11.47 -1.74 12.46
N MET A 349 -11.64 -3.04 12.66
CA MET A 349 -10.64 -3.88 13.30
C MET A 349 -9.67 -4.39 12.25
N HIS A 350 -8.41 -4.59 12.63
CA HIS A 350 -7.44 -5.28 11.79
C HIS A 350 -6.57 -6.22 12.62
N ASN A 351 -5.97 -7.20 11.95
CA ASN A 351 -4.95 -8.04 12.58
C ASN A 351 -3.59 -7.33 12.62
N LYS A 352 -2.66 -7.88 13.39
CA LYS A 352 -1.23 -7.57 13.26
C LYS A 352 -0.61 -8.64 12.35
N PRO A 353 -0.31 -8.33 11.08
CA PRO A 353 0.30 -9.31 10.19
C PRO A 353 1.66 -9.79 10.75
N LEU A 354 1.94 -11.07 10.59
CA LEU A 354 3.23 -11.66 10.92
C LEU A 354 4.11 -11.59 9.68
N PHE A 355 5.04 -10.64 9.68
CA PHE A 355 5.95 -10.47 8.57
C PHE A 355 7.10 -11.49 8.65
N GLU A 356 7.35 -12.17 7.53
CA GLU A 356 8.66 -12.70 7.22
C GLU A 356 9.58 -11.53 6.87
N VAL A 357 10.75 -11.47 7.52
CA VAL A 357 11.74 -10.42 7.30
C VAL A 357 12.97 -11.03 6.63
N VAL A 358 13.30 -10.54 5.43
CA VAL A 358 14.51 -10.92 4.70
C VAL A 358 15.47 -9.73 4.74
N SER A 359 16.72 -9.96 5.17
CA SER A 359 17.77 -8.95 5.24
C SER A 359 19.02 -9.48 4.55
N GLU A 360 19.47 -8.78 3.51
CA GLU A 360 20.55 -9.22 2.63
C GLU A 360 21.43 -8.07 2.19
N THR A 361 22.66 -8.38 1.77
CA THR A 361 23.62 -7.38 1.25
C THR A 361 24.19 -7.82 -0.09
N GLY A 362 24.75 -6.87 -0.85
CA GLY A 362 25.28 -7.13 -2.19
C GLY A 362 24.21 -7.57 -3.19
N ILE A 363 22.94 -7.21 -2.96
CA ILE A 363 21.84 -7.48 -3.87
C ILE A 363 21.92 -6.50 -5.04
N GLN A 364 21.80 -7.01 -6.27
CA GLN A 364 21.85 -6.20 -7.48
C GLN A 364 20.50 -6.10 -8.19
N THR A 365 19.68 -7.14 -8.07
CA THR A 365 18.35 -7.19 -8.69
C THR A 365 17.36 -7.82 -7.73
N ILE A 366 16.18 -7.23 -7.63
CA ILE A 366 15.04 -7.79 -6.93
C ILE A 366 13.82 -7.78 -7.86
N ILE A 367 13.01 -8.83 -7.74
CA ILE A 367 11.75 -8.96 -8.46
C ILE A 367 10.69 -9.39 -7.44
N GLY A 368 9.77 -8.49 -7.13
CA GLY A 368 8.58 -8.80 -6.34
C GLY A 368 7.42 -9.09 -7.28
N MET A 369 6.59 -10.08 -6.95
CA MET A 369 5.44 -10.47 -7.78
C MET A 369 4.26 -11.01 -6.96
N SER A 370 3.04 -10.81 -7.44
CA SER A 370 1.84 -11.48 -6.93
C SER A 370 1.86 -12.96 -7.33
N ASP A 371 0.99 -13.76 -6.71
CA ASP A 371 0.94 -15.19 -7.00
C ASP A 371 0.38 -15.49 -8.40
N GLY A 372 -0.33 -14.54 -9.02
CA GLY A 372 -0.83 -14.61 -10.37
C GLY A 372 0.24 -14.66 -11.47
N VAL A 373 1.50 -14.32 -11.19
CA VAL A 373 2.61 -14.64 -12.12
C VAL A 373 2.85 -16.16 -12.23
N GLY A 374 2.33 -16.96 -11.30
CA GLY A 374 2.32 -18.42 -11.44
C GLY A 374 3.67 -19.09 -11.19
N ARG A 375 3.59 -20.34 -10.75
CA ARG A 375 4.75 -21.09 -10.23
C ARG A 375 5.81 -21.38 -11.30
N GLU A 376 5.39 -21.69 -12.52
CA GLU A 376 6.29 -22.06 -13.62
C GLU A 376 7.20 -20.90 -14.04
N THR A 377 6.66 -19.67 -14.06
CA THR A 377 7.42 -18.46 -14.34
C THR A 377 8.43 -18.19 -13.24
N VAL A 378 8.00 -18.29 -11.97
CA VAL A 378 8.90 -18.12 -10.82
C VAL A 378 10.05 -19.14 -10.87
N GLU A 379 9.75 -20.41 -11.14
CA GLU A 379 10.77 -21.47 -11.26
C GLU A 379 11.70 -21.27 -12.46
N SER A 380 11.18 -20.81 -13.59
CA SER A 380 11.94 -20.51 -14.81
C SER A 380 12.96 -19.39 -14.55
N LEU A 381 12.51 -18.29 -13.95
CA LEU A 381 13.35 -17.14 -13.59
C LEU A 381 14.40 -17.51 -12.53
N ALA A 382 14.04 -18.37 -11.56
CA ALA A 382 14.97 -18.83 -10.52
C ALA A 382 16.07 -19.75 -11.06
N LYS A 383 15.79 -20.50 -12.14
CA LYS A 383 16.78 -21.37 -12.81
C LYS A 383 17.67 -20.60 -13.79
N ASP A 384 17.22 -19.43 -14.25
CA ASP A 384 17.97 -18.61 -15.19
C ASP A 384 19.12 -17.88 -14.48
N GLN A 385 20.35 -18.35 -14.69
CA GLN A 385 21.57 -17.69 -14.22
C GLN A 385 22.20 -16.80 -15.30
N SER A 386 21.39 -16.36 -16.27
CA SER A 386 21.85 -15.49 -17.35
C SER A 386 22.44 -14.18 -16.79
N PRO A 387 23.60 -13.74 -17.29
CA PRO A 387 24.10 -12.39 -17.04
C PRO A 387 23.26 -11.32 -17.76
N ASP A 388 22.44 -11.73 -18.75
CA ASP A 388 21.63 -10.84 -19.57
C ASP A 388 20.24 -10.60 -18.93
N ARG A 389 20.08 -9.39 -18.39
CA ARG A 389 18.85 -8.93 -17.73
C ARG A 389 17.73 -8.62 -18.73
N GLU A 390 18.04 -8.29 -19.98
CA GLU A 390 17.03 -8.10 -21.05
C GLU A 390 16.41 -9.44 -21.48
N LEU A 391 17.20 -10.52 -21.45
CA LEU A 391 16.67 -11.86 -21.68
C LEU A 391 15.66 -12.25 -20.59
N LEU A 392 15.96 -11.95 -19.33
CA LEU A 392 15.06 -12.21 -18.22
C LEU A 392 13.73 -11.45 -18.38
N ARG A 393 13.81 -10.17 -18.76
CA ARG A 393 12.65 -9.33 -19.07
C ARG A 393 11.81 -9.89 -20.22
N THR A 394 12.47 -10.29 -21.32
CA THR A 394 11.81 -10.86 -22.50
C THR A 394 11.10 -12.17 -22.18
N LYS A 395 11.74 -13.05 -21.40
CA LYS A 395 11.14 -14.32 -20.95
C LYS A 395 9.89 -14.07 -20.13
N LEU A 396 9.91 -13.08 -19.24
CA LEU A 396 8.76 -12.77 -18.39
C LEU A 396 7.52 -12.38 -19.20
N VAL A 397 7.71 -11.54 -20.22
CA VAL A 397 6.64 -11.09 -21.13
C VAL A 397 6.12 -12.22 -22.03
N GLN A 398 7.00 -13.11 -22.49
CA GLN A 398 6.65 -14.18 -23.43
C GLN A 398 6.11 -15.44 -22.76
N GLN A 399 6.35 -15.61 -21.45
CA GLN A 399 5.94 -16.81 -20.75
C GLN A 399 4.42 -16.81 -20.55
N VAL A 400 3.79 -17.92 -20.95
CA VAL A 400 2.36 -18.12 -20.73
C VAL A 400 2.11 -18.21 -19.23
N GLN A 401 1.54 -17.16 -18.68
CA GLN A 401 1.22 -17.06 -17.26
C GLN A 401 -0.10 -17.82 -17.03
N GLY A 402 0.00 -19.09 -16.61
CA GLY A 402 -1.12 -20.05 -16.55
C GLY A 402 -2.18 -19.81 -15.46
N THR A 403 -2.28 -18.59 -14.92
CA THR A 403 -3.25 -18.25 -13.86
C THR A 403 -4.38 -17.39 -14.42
N GLY A 404 -5.57 -17.57 -13.84
CA GLY A 404 -6.72 -16.69 -14.08
C GLY A 404 -6.66 -15.37 -13.31
N ASP A 405 -5.57 -15.12 -12.59
CA ASP A 405 -5.48 -14.02 -11.62
C ASP A 405 -4.81 -12.77 -12.18
N ASP A 406 -4.94 -11.67 -11.44
CA ASP A 406 -4.14 -10.47 -11.66
C ASP A 406 -2.65 -10.78 -11.56
N LYS A 407 -1.86 -10.11 -12.39
CA LYS A 407 -0.42 -10.35 -12.48
C LYS A 407 0.26 -9.03 -12.27
N SER A 408 0.93 -8.92 -11.13
CA SER A 408 1.65 -7.71 -10.76
C SER A 408 3.07 -8.05 -10.43
N LEU A 409 3.99 -7.34 -11.08
CA LEU A 409 5.41 -7.53 -10.93
C LEU A 409 6.11 -6.18 -10.89
N CYS A 410 7.05 -6.06 -9.96
CA CYS A 410 7.93 -4.91 -9.84
C CYS A 410 9.37 -5.41 -9.78
N MET A 411 10.19 -4.95 -10.73
CA MET A 411 11.60 -5.27 -10.84
C MET A 411 12.43 -4.03 -10.54
N ILE A 412 13.40 -4.15 -9.63
CA ILE A 412 14.38 -3.12 -9.33
C ILE A 412 15.77 -3.69 -9.57
N GLU A 413 16.60 -2.91 -10.24
CA GLU A 413 17.96 -3.26 -10.59
C GLU A 413 18.91 -2.10 -10.26
N ILE A 414 20.04 -2.40 -9.63
CA ILE A 414 21.12 -1.44 -9.45
C ILE A 414 22.04 -1.51 -10.69
N LYS A 415 22.44 -0.37 -11.21
CA LYS A 415 23.40 -0.23 -12.31
C LYS A 415 24.57 0.62 -11.84
N THR A 416 25.78 0.30 -12.29
CA THR A 416 27.00 1.07 -12.01
C THR A 416 27.61 1.53 -13.32
N THR A 417 27.82 2.84 -13.52
CA THR A 417 28.52 3.41 -14.69
C THR A 417 29.99 3.66 -14.43
#